data_AF-A0A658R1L9-F1
#
_entry.id   AF-A0A658R1L9-F1
#
_cell.length_a   1.000
_cell.length_b   1.000
_cell.length_c   1.000
_cell.angle_alpha   90.00
_cell.angle_beta   90.00
_cell.angle_gamma   90.00
#
_symmetry.space_group_name_H-M   'P 1'
#
loop_
_entity.id
_entity.type
_entity.pdbx_description
1 polymer ?
#
loop_
_entity_poly.entity_id
_entity_poly.type
_entity_poly.pdbx_seq_one_letter_code
_entity_poly.pdbx_strand_id
1 'polypeptide(L)'
;MKHDAKAAGTRDAIVRTVRSTITALEVENLDCVECNAVATRARAALESGHESLCARYGFTQFLLDVTRRELARRYGAQSEDTRAIQGELFTGVLQRRYPIPHEQRENPQYVLLEVLTTPQVHWNAAQHRKVGRAHLKHADALEEYANRRGKGVSAA
;
A
#
# COMPACT_ATOMS: atom_id res chain seq x y z
N MET A 1 13.43 -28.21 -6.28
CA MET A 1 12.97 -27.53 -7.51
C MET A 1 11.49 -27.70 -7.87
N LYS A 2 10.80 -28.83 -7.58
CA LYS A 2 9.34 -28.96 -7.87
C LYS A 2 8.40 -28.28 -6.85
N HIS A 3 8.86 -28.04 -5.62
CA HIS A 3 8.05 -27.42 -4.56
C HIS A 3 7.88 -25.90 -4.74
N ASP A 4 8.86 -25.22 -5.32
CA ASP A 4 8.86 -23.75 -5.44
C ASP A 4 7.85 -23.25 -6.49
N ALA A 5 7.65 -24.00 -7.58
CA ALA A 5 6.69 -23.67 -8.63
C ALA A 5 5.23 -23.78 -8.16
N LYS A 6 4.92 -24.77 -7.31
CA LYS A 6 3.58 -24.96 -6.74
C LYS A 6 3.25 -23.85 -5.72
N ALA A 7 4.22 -23.48 -4.90
CA ALA A 7 4.08 -22.38 -3.94
C ALA A 7 3.89 -21.02 -4.62
N ALA A 8 4.59 -20.78 -5.73
CA ALA A 8 4.37 -19.60 -6.57
C ALA A 8 2.93 -19.55 -7.10
N GLY A 9 2.42 -20.67 -7.64
CA GLY A 9 1.03 -20.77 -8.12
C GLY A 9 -0.03 -20.52 -7.04
N THR A 10 0.18 -21.03 -5.82
CA THR A 10 -0.73 -20.78 -4.68
C THR A 10 -0.73 -19.32 -4.27
N ARG A 11 0.45 -18.69 -4.20
CA ARG A 11 0.57 -17.27 -3.86
C ARG A 11 -0.15 -16.39 -4.88
N ASP A 12 0.02 -16.69 -6.17
CA ASP A 12 -0.61 -15.94 -7.25
C ASP A 12 -2.14 -16.09 -7.24
N ALA A 13 -2.65 -17.27 -6.91
CA ALA A 13 -4.08 -17.50 -6.73
C ALA A 13 -4.65 -16.67 -5.58
N ILE A 14 -3.94 -16.59 -4.44
CA ILE A 14 -4.35 -15.77 -3.29
C ILE A 14 -4.37 -14.29 -3.67
N VAL A 15 -3.29 -13.77 -4.27
CA VAL A 15 -3.21 -12.36 -4.69
C VAL A 15 -4.30 -12.02 -5.69
N ARG A 16 -4.57 -12.89 -6.67
CA ARG A 16 -5.64 -12.71 -7.65
C ARG A 16 -7.01 -12.63 -6.98
N THR A 17 -7.27 -13.50 -6.00
CA THR A 17 -8.53 -13.50 -5.25
C THR A 17 -8.70 -12.23 -4.42
N VAL A 18 -7.64 -11.77 -3.77
CA VAL A 18 -7.64 -10.48 -3.04
C VAL A 18 -7.94 -9.31 -4.00
N ARG A 19 -7.28 -9.24 -5.15
CA ARG A 19 -7.52 -8.18 -6.16
C ARG A 19 -8.95 -8.20 -6.72
N SER A 20 -9.48 -9.39 -6.99
CA SER A 20 -10.87 -9.56 -7.42
C SER A 20 -11.83 -9.06 -6.33
N THR A 21 -11.57 -9.42 -5.08
CA THR A 21 -12.38 -9.01 -3.93
C THR A 21 -12.36 -7.50 -3.71
N ILE A 22 -11.20 -6.87 -3.83
CA ILE A 22 -11.05 -5.40 -3.79
C ILE A 22 -11.97 -4.77 -4.85
N THR A 23 -11.92 -5.26 -6.09
CA THR A 23 -12.72 -4.72 -7.19
C THR A 23 -14.22 -4.94 -6.98
N ALA A 24 -14.63 -6.10 -6.45
CA ALA A 24 -16.03 -6.36 -6.13
C ALA A 24 -16.57 -5.42 -5.03
N LEU A 25 -15.78 -5.23 -3.97
CA LEU A 25 -16.15 -4.32 -2.88
C LEU A 25 -16.17 -2.85 -3.32
N GLU A 26 -15.34 -2.45 -4.28
CA GLU A 26 -15.42 -1.10 -4.88
C GLU A 26 -16.73 -0.86 -5.62
N VAL A 27 -17.27 -1.89 -6.29
CA VAL A 27 -18.56 -1.81 -7.00
C VAL A 27 -19.71 -1.79 -6.01
N GLU A 28 -19.66 -2.61 -4.96
CA GLU A 28 -20.71 -2.71 -3.93
C GLU A 28 -20.72 -1.50 -2.99
N ASN A 29 -19.55 -0.91 -2.74
CA ASN A 29 -19.34 0.12 -1.73
C ASN A 29 -18.48 1.24 -2.33
N LEU A 30 -19.10 2.02 -3.23
CA LEU A 30 -18.45 3.06 -4.03
C LEU A 30 -17.64 4.08 -3.20
N ASP A 31 -17.87 4.17 -1.90
CA ASP A 31 -17.29 5.20 -1.05
C ASP A 31 -16.14 4.70 -0.16
N CYS A 32 -16.06 3.41 0.19
CA CYS A 32 -15.06 2.88 1.12
C CYS A 32 -14.68 1.41 0.87
N VAL A 33 -13.38 1.11 0.95
CA VAL A 33 -12.85 -0.27 0.92
C VAL A 33 -12.00 -0.52 2.16
N GLU A 34 -12.47 -1.42 3.03
CA GLU A 34 -11.79 -1.77 4.27
C GLU A 34 -10.96 -3.06 4.15
N CYS A 35 -9.77 -3.06 4.76
CA CYS A 35 -8.87 -4.23 4.74
C CYS A 35 -9.52 -5.50 5.32
N ASN A 36 -10.27 -5.37 6.40
CA ASN A 36 -10.94 -6.51 7.04
C ASN A 36 -12.04 -7.10 6.15
N ALA A 37 -12.81 -6.26 5.47
CA ALA A 37 -13.87 -6.70 4.57
C ALA A 37 -13.29 -7.50 3.40
N VAL A 38 -12.20 -6.99 2.79
CA VAL A 38 -11.47 -7.68 1.73
C VAL A 38 -10.89 -9.01 2.24
N ALA A 39 -10.17 -9.00 3.36
CA ALA A 39 -9.55 -10.21 3.89
C ALA A 39 -10.59 -11.28 4.25
N THR A 40 -11.72 -10.86 4.84
CA THR A 40 -12.82 -11.77 5.22
C THR A 40 -13.46 -12.41 3.99
N ARG A 41 -13.78 -11.63 2.97
CA ARG A 41 -14.42 -12.14 1.74
C ARG A 41 -13.44 -12.97 0.90
N ALA A 42 -12.18 -12.57 0.80
CA ALA A 42 -11.14 -13.36 0.12
C ALA A 42 -10.94 -14.70 0.83
N ARG A 43 -10.94 -14.72 2.17
CA ARG A 43 -10.86 -15.94 2.97
C ARG A 43 -12.04 -16.87 2.69
N ALA A 44 -13.26 -16.34 2.69
CA ALA A 44 -14.47 -17.13 2.40
C ALA A 44 -14.43 -17.77 1.00
N ALA A 45 -13.75 -17.15 0.04
CA ALA A 45 -13.57 -17.70 -1.31
C ALA A 45 -12.44 -18.75 -1.41
N LEU A 46 -11.54 -18.82 -0.42
CA LEU A 46 -10.33 -19.65 -0.45
C LEU A 46 -10.37 -20.81 0.57
N GLU A 47 -11.11 -20.68 1.66
CA GLU A 47 -11.28 -21.74 2.66
C GLU A 47 -12.17 -22.86 2.12
N SER A 48 -11.77 -24.10 2.40
CA SER A 48 -12.55 -25.31 2.15
C SER A 48 -13.54 -25.62 3.28
N GLY A 49 -13.38 -24.98 4.45
CA GLY A 49 -14.21 -25.18 5.64
C GLY A 49 -13.70 -26.28 6.58
N HIS A 50 -12.61 -26.95 6.24
CA HIS A 50 -12.02 -28.06 7.01
C HIS A 50 -10.69 -27.68 7.70
N GLU A 51 -10.32 -26.41 7.68
CA GLU A 51 -9.07 -25.92 8.25
C GLU A 51 -9.11 -25.86 9.78
N SER A 52 -7.97 -26.15 10.43
CA SER A 52 -7.84 -25.99 11.88
C SER A 52 -7.95 -24.52 12.30
N LEU A 53 -8.34 -24.27 13.55
CA LEU A 53 -8.44 -22.91 14.09
C LEU A 53 -7.14 -22.11 13.92
N CYS A 54 -5.99 -22.74 14.20
CA CYS A 54 -4.68 -22.11 14.03
C CYS A 54 -4.39 -21.76 12.56
N ALA A 55 -4.75 -22.65 11.62
CA ALA A 55 -4.59 -22.39 10.19
C ALA A 55 -5.47 -21.22 9.73
N ARG A 56 -6.73 -21.15 10.18
CA ARG A 56 -7.65 -20.05 9.87
C ARG A 56 -7.15 -18.72 10.41
N TYR A 57 -6.64 -18.70 11.64
CA TYR A 57 -6.07 -17.50 12.24
C TYR A 57 -4.84 -17.01 11.47
N GLY A 58 -3.86 -17.91 11.23
CA GLY A 58 -2.66 -17.57 10.47
C GLY A 58 -2.96 -17.10 9.05
N PHE A 59 -3.91 -17.76 8.38
CA PHE A 59 -4.33 -17.39 7.04
C PHE A 59 -5.02 -16.02 6.99
N THR A 60 -5.83 -15.69 8.01
CA THR A 60 -6.45 -14.35 8.11
C THR A 60 -5.38 -13.26 8.25
N GLN A 61 -4.37 -13.44 9.09
CA GLN A 61 -3.27 -12.47 9.23
C GLN A 61 -2.49 -12.32 7.92
N PHE A 62 -2.21 -13.44 7.24
CA PHE A 62 -1.58 -13.42 5.93
C PHE A 62 -2.41 -12.64 4.89
N LEU A 63 -3.72 -12.87 4.83
CA LEU A 63 -4.62 -12.17 3.92
C LEU A 63 -4.71 -10.68 4.23
N LEU A 64 -4.69 -10.28 5.50
CA LEU A 64 -4.62 -8.86 5.89
C LEU A 64 -3.34 -8.20 5.39
N ASP A 65 -2.20 -8.86 5.53
CA ASP A 65 -0.93 -8.33 5.03
C ASP A 65 -0.89 -8.22 3.51
N VAL A 66 -1.40 -9.23 2.79
CA VAL A 66 -1.52 -9.18 1.33
C VAL A 66 -2.47 -8.05 0.92
N THR A 67 -3.61 -7.92 1.59
CA THR A 67 -4.61 -6.88 1.34
C THR A 67 -4.03 -5.48 1.53
N ARG A 68 -3.34 -5.22 2.65
CA ARG A 68 -2.68 -3.93 2.92
C ARG A 68 -1.68 -3.58 1.82
N ARG A 69 -0.87 -4.55 1.39
CA ARG A 69 0.10 -4.36 0.29
C ARG A 69 -0.59 -4.08 -1.03
N GLU A 70 -1.66 -4.81 -1.37
CA GLU A 70 -2.37 -4.61 -2.63
C GLU A 70 -3.16 -3.31 -2.66
N LEU A 71 -3.77 -2.88 -1.54
CA LEU A 71 -4.38 -1.57 -1.43
C LEU A 71 -3.32 -0.45 -1.52
N ALA A 72 -2.17 -0.59 -0.85
CA ALA A 72 -1.06 0.37 -1.00
C ALA A 72 -0.48 0.37 -2.43
N ARG A 73 -0.44 -0.78 -3.11
CA ARG A 73 -0.04 -0.89 -4.51
C ARG A 73 -1.12 -0.36 -5.46
N ARG A 74 -2.37 -0.26 -5.05
CA ARG A 74 -3.45 0.26 -5.91
C ARG A 74 -3.66 1.77 -5.69
N TYR A 75 -3.46 2.24 -4.46
CA TYR A 75 -3.83 3.59 -4.01
C TYR A 75 -2.71 4.39 -3.36
N GLY A 76 -1.60 3.76 -2.96
CA GLY A 76 -0.47 4.45 -2.36
C GLY A 76 0.45 5.07 -3.41
N ALA A 77 1.51 5.74 -2.93
CA ALA A 77 2.54 6.39 -3.75
C ALA A 77 3.38 5.43 -4.64
N GLN A 78 2.98 4.17 -4.74
CA GLN A 78 3.64 3.12 -5.54
C GLN A 78 2.66 2.46 -6.52
N SER A 79 1.50 3.09 -6.78
CA SER A 79 0.50 2.54 -7.69
C SER A 79 0.95 2.48 -9.14
N GLU A 80 0.31 1.66 -9.97
CA GLU A 80 0.66 1.58 -11.41
C GLU A 80 0.45 2.92 -12.12
N ASP A 81 -0.52 3.72 -11.70
CA ASP A 81 -0.68 5.12 -12.12
C ASP A 81 0.53 5.99 -11.71
N THR A 82 1.19 5.66 -10.58
CA THR A 82 2.43 6.30 -10.13
C THR A 82 3.70 5.70 -10.77
N ARG A 83 3.66 4.44 -11.22
CA ARG A 83 4.81 3.72 -11.83
C ARG A 83 4.94 3.92 -13.33
N ALA A 84 3.85 4.14 -14.05
CA ALA A 84 3.86 4.56 -15.46
C ALA A 84 4.55 5.92 -15.66
N ILE A 85 4.82 6.63 -14.56
CA ILE A 85 5.39 7.98 -14.49
C ILE A 85 6.67 7.92 -13.65
N GLN A 86 7.60 7.04 -14.04
CA GLN A 86 8.84 6.79 -13.30
C GLN A 86 9.84 7.98 -13.26
N GLY A 87 9.45 9.14 -13.80
CA GLY A 87 10.14 10.42 -13.63
C GLY A 87 9.59 11.30 -12.50
N GLU A 88 8.34 11.12 -12.08
CA GLU A 88 7.66 11.97 -11.11
C GLU A 88 6.81 11.12 -10.14
N LEU A 89 7.39 10.76 -8.99
CA LEU A 89 6.73 9.99 -7.91
C LEU A 89 5.46 10.65 -7.35
N PHE A 90 5.16 11.88 -7.75
CA PHE A 90 3.92 12.61 -7.49
C PHE A 90 3.60 13.41 -8.76
N THR A 91 2.52 13.08 -9.45
CA THR A 91 2.08 13.74 -10.70
C THR A 91 1.63 15.20 -10.49
N GLY A 92 1.66 15.70 -9.25
CA GLY A 92 1.03 16.96 -8.86
C GLY A 92 -0.50 16.94 -8.87
N VAL A 93 -1.12 15.82 -9.30
CA VAL A 93 -2.58 15.67 -9.40
C VAL A 93 -3.15 15.02 -8.14
N LEU A 94 -4.37 15.40 -7.78
CA LEU A 94 -5.09 14.78 -6.67
C LEU A 94 -5.41 13.31 -6.97
N GLN A 95 -5.31 12.46 -5.95
CA GLN A 95 -5.70 11.06 -6.03
C GLN A 95 -7.21 10.93 -5.85
N ARG A 96 -7.81 9.88 -6.42
CA ARG A 96 -9.25 9.62 -6.26
C ARG A 96 -9.63 9.22 -4.84
N ARG A 97 -8.73 8.55 -4.12
CA ARG A 97 -8.95 8.09 -2.73
C ARG A 97 -7.77 8.44 -1.86
N TYR A 98 -8.05 8.73 -0.60
CA TYR A 98 -7.04 9.02 0.41
C TYR A 98 -7.28 8.24 1.69
N PRO A 99 -6.21 7.94 2.45
CA PRO A 99 -6.34 7.34 3.76
C PRO A 99 -6.96 8.32 4.76
N ILE A 100 -7.68 7.79 5.75
CA ILE A 100 -8.11 8.55 6.93
C ILE A 100 -7.15 8.31 8.11
N PRO A 101 -7.04 9.26 9.05
CA PRO A 101 -6.32 9.06 10.30
C PRO A 101 -6.88 7.86 11.06
N HIS A 102 -6.01 7.03 11.60
CA HIS A 102 -6.35 5.84 12.37
C HIS A 102 -5.32 5.65 13.49
N GLU A 103 -5.72 5.00 14.58
CA GLU A 103 -4.81 4.69 15.69
C GLU A 103 -3.85 3.55 15.35
N GLN A 104 -2.73 3.46 16.09
CA GLN A 104 -1.85 2.30 16.00
C GLN A 104 -2.64 1.05 16.41
N ARG A 105 -2.92 0.17 15.43
CA ARG A 105 -3.68 -1.12 15.47
C ARG A 105 -5.05 -1.08 14.81
N GLU A 106 -5.55 0.10 14.45
CA GLU A 106 -6.72 0.19 13.59
C GLU A 106 -6.35 -0.12 12.14
N ASN A 107 -7.31 -0.66 11.39
CA ASN A 107 -7.07 -0.95 9.99
C ASN A 107 -7.14 0.34 9.17
N PRO A 108 -6.19 0.57 8.25
CA PRO A 108 -6.24 1.72 7.38
C PRO A 108 -7.47 1.63 6.48
N GLN A 109 -8.24 2.72 6.44
CA GLN A 109 -9.38 2.91 5.54
C GLN A 109 -9.05 3.97 4.50
N TYR A 110 -9.55 3.77 3.27
CA TYR A 110 -9.36 4.70 2.16
C TYR A 110 -10.72 5.12 1.61
N VAL A 111 -10.97 6.43 1.62
CA VAL A 111 -12.25 7.02 1.22
C VAL A 111 -12.06 7.91 -0.01
N LEU A 112 -13.14 8.18 -0.73
CA LEU A 112 -13.12 9.10 -1.87
C LEU A 112 -12.68 10.52 -1.46
N LEU A 113 -12.04 11.24 -2.39
CA LEU A 113 -11.62 12.63 -2.17
C LEU A 113 -12.82 13.52 -1.78
N GLU A 114 -13.97 13.28 -2.41
CA GLU A 114 -15.21 14.05 -2.24
C GLU A 114 -15.83 13.88 -0.86
N VAL A 115 -15.50 12.80 -0.14
CA VAL A 115 -16.05 12.52 1.20
C VAL A 115 -15.07 12.86 2.33
N LEU A 116 -13.85 13.32 2.02
CA LEU A 116 -12.90 13.75 3.03
C LEU A 116 -13.40 15.00 3.73
N THR A 117 -13.36 14.97 5.07
CA THR A 117 -13.53 16.17 5.87
C THR A 117 -12.30 17.08 5.75
N THR A 118 -12.48 18.39 5.95
CA THR A 118 -11.38 19.37 5.94
C THR A 118 -10.19 18.96 6.84
N PRO A 119 -10.39 18.47 8.08
CA PRO A 119 -9.29 17.98 8.90
C PRO A 119 -8.52 16.80 8.28
N GLN A 120 -9.21 15.87 7.62
CA GLN A 120 -8.59 14.72 6.94
C GLN A 120 -7.80 15.15 5.71
N VAL A 121 -8.27 16.14 4.95
CA VAL A 121 -7.51 16.74 3.85
C VAL A 121 -6.22 17.36 4.38
N HIS A 122 -6.29 18.14 5.46
CA HIS A 122 -5.09 18.73 6.07
C HIS A 122 -4.11 17.68 6.59
N TRP A 123 -4.61 16.61 7.18
CA TRP A 123 -3.78 15.49 7.62
C TRP A 123 -3.06 14.82 6.45
N ASN A 124 -3.77 14.52 5.35
CA ASN A 124 -3.17 13.93 4.14
C ASN A 124 -2.10 14.86 3.54
N ALA A 125 -2.40 16.15 3.40
CA ALA A 125 -1.42 17.14 2.95
C ALA A 125 -0.20 17.20 3.86
N ALA A 126 -0.36 17.11 5.19
CA ALA A 126 0.74 17.06 6.14
C ALA A 126 1.62 15.81 5.97
N GLN A 127 1.02 14.64 5.70
CA GLN A 127 1.78 13.41 5.40
C GLN A 127 2.61 13.57 4.13
N HIS A 128 2.02 14.08 3.03
CA HIS A 128 2.76 14.33 1.79
C HIS A 128 3.92 15.30 2.00
N ARG A 129 3.70 16.42 2.69
CA ARG A 129 4.78 17.37 3.03
C ARG A 129 5.87 16.74 3.88
N LYS A 130 5.52 15.84 4.81
CA LYS A 130 6.50 15.11 5.65
C LYS A 130 7.40 14.22 4.79
N VAL A 131 6.83 13.46 3.86
CA VAL A 131 7.60 12.63 2.92
C VAL A 131 8.48 13.51 2.03
N GLY A 132 7.93 14.59 1.46
CA GLY A 132 8.69 15.53 0.65
C GLY A 132 9.90 16.12 1.38
N ARG A 133 9.72 16.57 2.64
CA ARG A 133 10.83 17.06 3.47
C ARG A 133 11.89 15.98 3.74
N ALA A 134 11.47 14.74 3.97
CA ALA A 134 12.41 13.64 4.18
C ALA A 134 13.25 13.35 2.93
N HIS A 135 12.65 13.41 1.74
CA HIS A 135 13.36 13.26 0.48
C HIS A 135 14.33 14.41 0.21
N LEU A 136 13.91 15.66 0.43
CA LEU A 136 14.80 16.83 0.31
C LEU A 136 16.01 16.69 1.22
N LYS A 137 15.80 16.38 2.51
CA LYS A 137 16.90 16.17 3.46
C LYS A 137 17.86 15.06 3.01
N HIS A 138 17.35 14.02 2.36
CA HIS A 138 18.18 12.94 1.83
C HIS A 138 19.01 13.40 0.61
N ALA A 139 18.42 14.18 -0.30
CA ALA A 139 19.12 14.80 -1.42
C ALA A 139 20.25 15.73 -0.92
N ASP A 140 19.96 16.61 0.04
CA ASP A 140 20.96 17.49 0.65
C ASP A 140 22.14 16.69 1.25
N ALA A 141 21.85 15.59 1.94
CA ALA A 141 22.87 14.72 2.52
C ALA A 141 23.72 14.01 1.45
N LEU A 142 23.13 13.66 0.31
CA LEU A 142 23.86 13.08 -0.83
C LEU A 142 24.79 14.11 -1.49
N GLU A 143 24.32 15.36 -1.66
CA GLU A 143 25.15 16.46 -2.18
C GLU A 143 26.31 16.76 -1.23
N GLU A 144 26.04 16.82 0.08
CA GLU A 144 27.09 17.02 1.09
C GLU A 144 28.12 15.87 1.09
N TYR A 145 27.65 14.63 0.96
CA TYR A 145 28.53 13.46 0.81
C TYR A 145 29.41 13.57 -0.44
N ALA A 146 28.84 13.94 -1.59
CA ALA A 146 29.58 14.12 -2.84
C ALA A 146 30.63 15.23 -2.71
N ASN A 147 30.28 16.36 -2.09
CA ASN A 147 31.19 17.47 -1.83
C ASN A 147 32.36 17.07 -0.91
N ARG A 148 32.09 16.25 0.13
CA ARG A 148 33.14 15.71 1.00
C ARG A 148 34.06 14.74 0.25
N ARG A 149 33.51 13.89 -0.61
CA ARG A 149 34.27 12.94 -1.43
C ARG A 149 35.15 13.66 -2.48
N GLY A 150 34.64 14.69 -3.15
CA GLY A 150 35.39 15.48 -4.13
C GLY A 150 36.58 16.21 -3.53
N LYS A 151 36.43 16.75 -2.31
CA LYS A 151 37.53 17.40 -1.56
C LYS A 151 38.64 16.44 -1.11
N GLY A 152 38.34 15.15 -0.93
CA GLY A 152 39.33 14.13 -0.59
C GLY A 152 40.18 13.64 -1.76
N VAL A 153 39.77 13.90 -3.02
CA VAL A 153 40.53 13.52 -4.22
C VAL A 153 41.49 14.63 -4.67
N SER A 154 41.24 15.88 -4.29
CA SER A 154 42.10 17.03 -4.68
C SER A 154 43.30 17.26 -3.75
N ALA A 155 43.51 16.40 -2.75
CA ALA A 155 44.59 16.50 -1.75
C ALA A 155 45.56 15.30 -1.79
N ALA A 156 45.59 14.54 -2.89
CA ALA A 156 46.52 13.44 -3.14
C ALA A 156 47.37 13.72 -4.38
#